data_AF-A0A7Y5JXN1-F1
#
_entry.id   AF-A0A7Y5JXN1-F1
#
_cell.length_a   1.000
_cell.length_b   1.000
_cell.length_c   1.000
_cell.angle_alpha   90.00
_cell.angle_beta   90.00
_cell.angle_gamma   90.00
#
_symmetry.space_group_name_H-M   'P 1'
#
loop_
_entity.id
_entity.type
_entity.pdbx_description
1 polymer ?
#
loop_
_entity_poly.entity_id
_entity_poly.type
_entity_poly.pdbx_seq_one_letter_code
_entity_poly.pdbx_strand_id
1 'polypeptide(L)'
;MRTAIEAAHRGIALVDRDDLRDPWHEALVTVGRDEVIHGAVSGRVNRVLLDGGLLEHADAAARLSRRLSPGTPAPAAAAWLDGFLTGEALLLVHGDDLLSIIDEWLVGASEEAFEDLLPLVRRTFSRYQPAERRLIGEHLRDLASGTRTFSEGSNDI
;
A
#
# COMPACT_ATOMS: atom_id res chain seq x y z
N MET A 1 -6.32 16.75 3.91
CA MET A 1 -5.69 15.90 4.96
C MET A 1 -4.46 15.16 4.45
N ARG A 2 -4.55 14.31 3.40
CA ARG A 2 -3.40 13.55 2.86
C ARG A 2 -2.16 14.42 2.57
N THR A 3 -2.33 15.50 1.82
CA THR A 3 -1.25 16.46 1.50
C THR A 3 -0.61 17.09 2.73
N ALA A 4 -1.38 17.31 3.81
CA ALA A 4 -0.85 17.86 5.05
C ALA A 4 0.04 16.86 5.79
N ILE A 5 -0.37 15.58 5.83
CA ILE A 5 0.46 14.50 6.38
C ILE A 5 1.77 14.35 5.59
N GLU A 6 1.72 14.41 4.26
CA GLU A 6 2.92 14.31 3.42
C GLU A 6 3.85 15.50 3.59
N ALA A 7 3.31 16.72 3.71
CA ALA A 7 4.10 17.92 3.97
C ALA A 7 4.77 17.84 5.36
N ALA A 8 4.01 17.45 6.40
CA ALA A 8 4.54 17.28 7.75
C ALA A 8 5.61 16.20 7.81
N HIS A 9 5.37 15.02 7.21
CA HIS A 9 6.34 13.93 7.20
C HIS A 9 7.65 14.34 6.50
N ARG A 10 7.57 14.99 5.34
CA ARG A 10 8.77 15.50 4.65
C ARG A 10 9.50 16.56 5.47
N GLY A 11 8.76 17.47 6.11
CA GLY A 11 9.34 18.51 6.95
C GLY A 11 10.06 17.94 8.17
N ILE A 12 9.45 16.96 8.85
CA ILE A 12 10.03 16.29 10.02
C ILE A 12 11.26 15.48 9.61
N ALA A 13 11.20 14.75 8.50
CA ALA A 13 12.35 14.03 7.96
C ALA A 13 13.51 14.97 7.58
N LEU A 14 13.21 16.17 7.07
CA LEU A 14 14.21 17.17 6.72
C LEU A 14 14.86 17.83 7.94
N VAL A 15 14.08 18.09 8.99
CA VAL A 15 14.58 18.70 10.24
C VAL A 15 15.43 17.72 11.05
N ASP A 16 15.12 16.43 10.95
CA ASP A 16 15.90 15.33 11.55
C ASP A 16 16.19 15.52 13.04
N ARG A 17 15.12 15.71 13.81
CA ARG A 17 15.16 15.87 15.27
C ARG A 17 14.30 14.84 15.96
N ASP A 18 14.89 14.08 16.87
CA ASP A 18 14.23 12.99 17.60
C ASP A 18 12.98 13.48 18.36
N ASP A 19 13.06 14.66 18.99
CA ASP A 19 11.95 15.25 19.75
C ASP A 19 10.71 15.61 18.90
N LEU A 20 10.86 15.64 17.57
CA LEU A 20 9.75 15.80 16.62
C LEU A 20 9.42 14.49 15.89
N ARG A 21 10.44 13.68 15.59
CA ARG A 21 10.35 12.43 14.85
C ARG A 21 9.56 11.37 15.63
N ASP A 22 9.89 11.16 16.89
CA ASP A 22 9.30 10.12 17.72
C ASP A 22 7.78 10.31 17.93
N PRO A 23 7.30 11.48 18.41
CA PRO A 23 5.86 11.68 18.58
C PRO A 23 5.11 11.67 17.24
N TRP A 24 5.75 12.07 16.14
CA TRP A 24 5.17 11.96 14.80
C TRP A 24 5.00 10.51 14.36
N HIS A 25 6.02 9.67 14.58
CA HIS A 25 5.94 8.24 14.28
C HIS A 25 4.83 7.56 15.09
N GLU A 26 4.72 7.87 16.39
CA GLU A 26 3.64 7.35 17.23
C GLU A 26 2.25 7.77 16.72
N ALA A 27 2.11 9.03 16.29
CA ALA A 27 0.86 9.52 15.70
C ALA A 27 0.53 8.78 14.39
N LEU A 28 1.52 8.56 13.51
CA LEU A 28 1.33 7.79 12.29
C LEU A 28 0.95 6.34 12.58
N VAL A 29 1.58 5.68 13.56
CA VAL A 29 1.23 4.31 13.96
C VAL A 29 -0.21 4.24 14.46
N THR A 30 -0.64 5.23 15.26
CA THR A 30 -2.00 5.32 15.78
C THR A 30 -3.02 5.46 14.63
N VAL A 31 -2.79 6.42 13.72
CA VAL A 31 -3.68 6.64 12.56
C VAL A 31 -3.67 5.46 11.60
N GLY A 32 -2.52 4.80 11.42
CA GLY A 32 -2.37 3.66 10.52
C GLY A 32 -3.13 2.42 11.00
N ARG A 33 -3.34 2.27 12.31
CA ARG A 33 -4.10 1.17 12.93
C ARG A 33 -5.60 1.45 13.04
N ASP A 34 -6.01 2.71 12.99
CA ASP A 34 -7.41 3.09 13.14
C ASP A 34 -8.23 2.74 11.87
N GLU A 35 -9.21 1.85 12.05
CA GLU A 35 -10.07 1.37 10.97
C GLU A 35 -11.16 2.36 10.57
N VAL A 36 -11.50 3.32 11.44
CA VAL A 36 -12.55 4.34 11.27
C VAL A 36 -12.06 5.51 10.41
N ILE A 37 -10.75 5.75 10.36
CA ILE A 37 -10.16 6.78 9.51
C ILE A 37 -10.45 6.50 8.04
N HIS A 38 -10.81 7.56 7.31
CA HIS A 38 -11.08 7.49 5.87
C HIS A 38 -9.94 6.76 5.12
N GLY A 39 -10.30 5.77 4.30
CA GLY A 39 -9.36 4.83 3.67
C GLY A 39 -8.17 5.51 2.99
N ALA A 40 -8.44 6.54 2.17
CA ALA A 40 -7.43 7.36 1.50
C ALA A 40 -6.31 7.93 2.40
N VAL A 41 -6.61 8.22 3.67
CA VAL A 41 -5.63 8.71 4.64
C VAL A 41 -4.93 7.53 5.32
N SER A 42 -5.71 6.56 5.80
CA SER A 42 -5.18 5.35 6.46
C SER A 42 -4.20 4.59 5.55
N GLY A 43 -4.54 4.38 4.27
CA GLY A 43 -3.67 3.73 3.30
C GLY A 43 -2.37 4.49 3.08
N ARG A 44 -2.45 5.83 2.97
CA ARG A 44 -1.23 6.65 2.81
C ARG A 44 -0.33 6.58 4.03
N VAL A 45 -0.89 6.61 5.24
CA VAL A 45 -0.13 6.49 6.49
C VAL A 45 0.55 5.13 6.59
N ASN A 46 -0.15 4.03 6.28
CA ASN A 46 0.46 2.70 6.22
C ASN A 46 1.60 2.64 5.21
N ARG A 47 1.44 3.30 4.07
CA ARG A 47 2.50 3.41 3.06
C ARG A 47 3.71 4.19 3.57
N VAL A 48 3.51 5.34 4.22
CA VAL A 48 4.60 6.13 4.84
C VAL A 48 5.36 5.29 5.87
N LEU A 49 4.66 4.56 6.73
CA LEU A 49 5.28 3.72 7.74
C LEU A 49 6.11 2.59 7.10
N LEU A 50 5.59 1.98 6.03
CA LEU A 50 6.28 0.91 5.30
C LEU A 50 7.53 1.45 4.57
N ASP A 51 7.40 2.58 3.85
CA ASP A 51 8.54 3.24 3.18
C ASP A 51 9.65 3.61 4.19
N GLY A 52 9.27 3.98 5.42
CA GLY A 52 10.19 4.36 6.49
C GLY A 52 10.74 3.19 7.33
N GLY A 53 10.38 1.94 7.03
CA GLY A 53 10.79 0.76 7.81
C GLY A 53 10.18 0.70 9.22
N LEU A 54 9.10 1.46 9.47
CA LEU A 54 8.37 1.48 10.74
C LEU A 54 7.17 0.52 10.76
N LEU A 55 6.89 -0.10 9.61
CA LEU A 55 5.90 -1.15 9.43
C LEU A 55 6.57 -2.26 8.62
N GLU A 56 6.60 -3.47 9.18
CA GLU A 56 7.11 -4.64 8.48
C GLU A 56 6.24 -5.00 7.28
N HIS A 57 6.86 -5.58 6.24
CA HIS A 57 6.15 -6.00 5.03
C HIS A 57 4.98 -6.95 5.34
N ALA A 58 5.21 -7.96 6.18
CA ALA A 58 4.18 -8.92 6.59
C ALA A 58 3.00 -8.25 7.31
N ASP A 59 3.26 -7.25 8.15
CA ASP A 59 2.19 -6.48 8.83
C ASP A 59 1.41 -5.60 7.85
N ALA A 60 2.09 -5.00 6.88
CA ALA A 60 1.46 -4.22 5.83
C ALA A 60 0.58 -5.11 4.94
N ALA A 61 1.06 -6.29 4.56
CA ALA A 61 0.30 -7.30 3.84
C ALA A 61 -0.94 -7.74 4.64
N ALA A 62 -0.80 -8.06 5.93
CA ALA A 62 -1.93 -8.42 6.78
C ALA A 62 -2.98 -7.28 6.88
N ARG A 63 -2.55 -6.01 6.96
CA ARG A 63 -3.45 -4.85 6.96
C ARG A 63 -4.16 -4.69 5.60
N LEU A 64 -3.42 -4.84 4.51
CA LEU A 64 -3.94 -4.80 3.15
C LEU A 64 -5.01 -5.89 2.94
N SER A 65 -4.72 -7.14 3.30
CA SER A 65 -5.67 -8.26 3.21
C SER A 65 -6.96 -7.98 3.98
N ARG A 66 -6.87 -7.41 5.18
CA ARG A 66 -8.07 -7.03 5.96
C ARG A 66 -8.90 -5.96 5.25
N ARG A 67 -8.24 -4.92 4.71
CA ARG A 67 -8.90 -3.81 4.00
C ARG A 67 -9.49 -4.20 2.65
N LEU A 68 -8.95 -5.24 2.02
CA LEU A 68 -9.45 -5.81 0.76
C LEU A 68 -10.33 -7.04 0.98
N SER A 69 -10.74 -7.33 2.22
CA SER A 69 -11.61 -8.47 2.51
C SER A 69 -13.01 -8.30 1.87
N PRO A 70 -13.70 -9.40 1.52
CA PRO A 70 -15.05 -9.34 0.92
C PRO A 70 -16.10 -8.58 1.75
N GLY A 71 -15.90 -8.48 3.07
CA GLY A 71 -16.78 -7.73 3.96
C GLY A 71 -16.61 -6.21 3.90
N THR A 72 -15.56 -5.70 3.23
CA THR A 72 -15.32 -4.26 3.09
C THR A 72 -16.02 -3.74 1.83
N PRO A 73 -16.81 -2.65 1.92
CA PRO A 73 -17.41 -2.04 0.74
C PRO A 73 -16.34 -1.68 -0.30
N ALA A 74 -16.55 -2.11 -1.55
CA ALA A 74 -15.58 -1.93 -2.64
C ALA A 74 -15.05 -0.48 -2.78
N PRO A 75 -15.89 0.58 -2.71
CA PRO A 75 -15.39 1.95 -2.75
C PRO A 75 -14.46 2.33 -1.59
N ALA A 76 -14.70 1.78 -0.39
CA ALA A 76 -13.85 2.02 0.78
C ALA A 76 -12.50 1.31 0.65
N ALA A 77 -12.51 0.07 0.16
CA ALA A 77 -11.30 -0.70 -0.18
C ALA A 77 -10.46 0.03 -1.23
N ALA A 78 -11.09 0.49 -2.32
CA ALA A 78 -10.44 1.27 -3.37
C ALA A 78 -9.84 2.58 -2.87
N ALA A 79 -10.55 3.30 -1.98
CA ALA A 79 -10.04 4.53 -1.40
C ALA A 79 -8.79 4.26 -0.53
N TRP A 80 -8.78 3.17 0.23
CA TRP A 80 -7.60 2.75 1.00
C TRP A 80 -6.44 2.39 0.09
N LEU A 81 -6.69 1.59 -0.94
CA LEU A 81 -5.70 1.20 -1.94
C LEU A 81 -5.11 2.42 -2.66
N ASP A 82 -5.92 3.40 -3.04
CA ASP A 82 -5.45 4.66 -3.63
C ASP A 82 -4.47 5.40 -2.73
N GLY A 83 -4.72 5.42 -1.42
CA GLY A 83 -3.80 6.00 -0.44
C GLY A 83 -2.51 5.20 -0.34
N PHE A 84 -2.61 3.87 -0.28
CA PHE A 84 -1.49 2.96 -0.10
C PHE A 84 -0.55 2.89 -1.31
N LEU A 85 -1.11 2.92 -2.52
CA LEU A 85 -0.36 2.94 -3.78
C LEU A 85 0.08 4.36 -4.18
N THR A 86 -0.10 5.37 -3.33
CA THR A 86 0.51 6.69 -3.57
C THR A 86 1.94 6.67 -3.05
N GLY A 87 2.92 6.78 -3.96
CA GLY A 87 4.34 6.76 -3.62
C GLY A 87 5.17 6.19 -4.77
N GLU A 88 6.35 5.67 -4.45
CA GLU A 88 7.26 5.06 -5.42
C GLU A 88 6.79 3.65 -5.81
N ALA A 89 6.86 3.29 -7.09
CA ALA A 89 6.44 1.95 -7.53
C ALA A 89 7.34 0.82 -7.00
N LEU A 90 8.60 1.14 -6.66
CA LEU A 90 9.63 0.16 -6.34
C LEU A 90 9.26 -0.75 -5.16
N LEU A 91 8.55 -0.21 -4.16
CA LEU A 91 8.12 -0.98 -3.00
C LEU A 91 7.18 -2.14 -3.38
N LEU A 92 6.32 -1.94 -4.38
CA LEU A 92 5.42 -3.00 -4.85
C LEU A 92 6.18 -4.13 -5.54
N VAL A 93 7.31 -3.81 -6.16
CA VAL A 93 8.13 -4.78 -6.89
C VAL A 93 9.00 -5.63 -5.96
N HIS A 94 9.20 -5.19 -4.72
CA HIS A 94 9.90 -5.96 -3.69
C HIS A 94 8.96 -6.71 -2.74
N GLY A 95 7.69 -6.27 -2.67
CA GLY A 95 6.64 -6.91 -1.87
C GLY A 95 5.72 -7.76 -2.73
N ASP A 96 6.20 -8.93 -3.14
CA ASP A 96 5.45 -9.90 -3.96
C ASP A 96 4.07 -10.20 -3.33
N ASP A 97 4.01 -10.31 -2.00
CA ASP A 97 2.80 -10.52 -1.22
C ASP A 97 1.77 -9.39 -1.38
N LEU A 98 2.21 -8.12 -1.39
CA LEU A 98 1.32 -6.98 -1.58
C LEU A 98 0.66 -7.00 -2.95
N LEU A 99 1.42 -7.28 -4.01
CA LEU A 99 0.88 -7.35 -5.36
C LEU A 99 -0.04 -8.55 -5.55
N SER A 100 0.29 -9.71 -5.00
CA SER A 100 -0.58 -10.89 -5.01
C SER A 100 -1.92 -10.62 -4.32
N ILE A 101 -1.93 -9.97 -3.15
CA ILE A 101 -3.18 -9.64 -2.45
C ILE A 101 -4.06 -8.68 -3.27
N ILE A 102 -3.46 -7.71 -3.96
CA ILE A 102 -4.19 -6.77 -4.82
C ILE A 102 -4.77 -7.50 -6.04
N ASP A 103 -3.99 -8.37 -6.65
CA ASP A 103 -4.42 -9.17 -7.81
C ASP A 103 -5.58 -10.10 -7.45
N GLU A 104 -5.45 -10.88 -6.38
CA GLU A 104 -6.49 -11.78 -5.89
C GLU A 104 -7.79 -11.05 -5.56
N TRP A 105 -7.68 -9.87 -4.92
CA TRP A 105 -8.85 -9.04 -4.62
C TRP A 105 -9.56 -8.55 -5.88
N LEU A 106 -8.81 -8.10 -6.90
CA LEU A 106 -9.39 -7.63 -8.16
C LEU A 106 -10.05 -8.78 -8.94
N VAL A 107 -9.40 -9.94 -8.99
CA VAL A 107 -9.91 -11.14 -9.67
C VAL A 107 -11.14 -11.70 -8.96
N GLY A 108 -11.19 -11.59 -7.63
CA GLY A 108 -12.31 -12.04 -6.80
C GLY A 108 -13.52 -11.10 -6.76
N ALA A 109 -13.43 -9.91 -7.37
CA ALA A 109 -14.55 -8.96 -7.41
C ALA A 109 -15.71 -9.49 -8.27
N SER A 110 -16.96 -9.22 -7.86
CA SER A 110 -18.11 -9.43 -8.75
C SER A 110 -18.04 -8.51 -9.97
N GLU A 111 -18.72 -8.87 -11.06
CA GLU A 111 -18.74 -8.05 -12.29
C GLU A 111 -19.16 -6.60 -12.01
N GLU A 112 -20.25 -6.40 -11.26
CA GLU A 112 -20.76 -5.07 -10.88
C GLU A 112 -19.74 -4.30 -10.02
N ALA A 113 -19.13 -4.95 -9.03
CA ALA A 113 -18.11 -4.30 -8.22
C ALA A 113 -16.85 -3.97 -9.05
N PHE A 114 -16.47 -4.84 -9.97
CA PHE A 114 -15.31 -4.64 -10.84
C PHE A 114 -15.51 -3.42 -11.75
N GLU A 115 -16.70 -3.24 -12.34
CA GLU A 115 -17.03 -2.06 -13.15
C GLU A 115 -16.90 -0.74 -12.35
N ASP A 116 -17.33 -0.73 -11.09
CA ASP A 116 -17.20 0.42 -10.19
C ASP A 116 -15.74 0.68 -9.76
N LEU A 117 -14.98 -0.38 -9.53
CA LEU A 117 -13.60 -0.33 -9.04
C LEU A 117 -12.60 0.04 -10.13
N LEU A 118 -12.79 -0.44 -11.35
CA LEU A 118 -11.81 -0.33 -12.43
C LEU A 118 -11.38 1.12 -12.73
N PRO A 119 -12.27 2.13 -12.79
CA PRO A 119 -11.86 3.52 -12.98
C PRO A 119 -10.96 4.03 -11.85
N LEU A 120 -11.24 3.65 -10.61
CA LEU A 120 -10.47 4.06 -9.43
C LEU A 120 -9.07 3.44 -9.46
N VAL A 121 -9.00 2.13 -9.68
CA VAL A 121 -7.75 1.37 -9.74
C VAL A 121 -6.89 1.85 -10.91
N ARG A 122 -7.49 2.00 -12.11
CA ARG A 122 -6.80 2.55 -13.29
C ARG A 122 -6.25 3.94 -13.00
N ARG A 123 -7.03 4.81 -12.32
CA ARG A 123 -6.57 6.15 -11.92
C ARG A 123 -5.39 6.06 -10.95
N THR A 124 -5.44 5.19 -9.95
CA THR A 124 -4.35 5.01 -8.99
C THR A 124 -3.06 4.60 -9.70
N PHE A 125 -3.09 3.53 -10.50
CA PHE A 125 -1.90 3.08 -11.24
C PHE A 125 -1.45 4.07 -12.33
N SER A 126 -2.34 4.89 -12.89
CA SER A 126 -1.98 5.90 -13.90
C SER A 126 -1.03 6.99 -13.37
N ARG A 127 -0.93 7.15 -12.04
CA ARG A 127 -0.03 8.11 -11.40
C ARG A 127 1.44 7.71 -11.47
N TYR A 128 1.73 6.42 -11.61
CA TYR A 128 3.08 5.93 -11.84
C TYR A 128 3.56 6.29 -13.24
N GLN A 129 4.87 6.45 -13.43
CA GLN A 129 5.48 6.66 -14.73
C GLN A 129 5.27 5.44 -15.64
N PRO A 130 5.32 5.61 -16.99
CA PRO A 130 5.16 4.49 -17.91
C PRO A 130 6.11 3.31 -17.66
N ALA A 131 7.36 3.59 -17.30
CA ALA A 131 8.36 2.57 -16.98
C ALA A 131 8.01 1.80 -15.68
N GLU A 132 7.57 2.51 -14.64
CA GLU A 132 7.12 1.91 -13.38
C GLU A 132 5.91 1.00 -13.58
N ARG A 133 4.92 1.43 -14.37
CA ARG A 133 3.75 0.58 -14.71
C ARG A 133 4.14 -0.68 -15.46
N ARG A 134 5.11 -0.58 -16.36
CA ARG A 134 5.65 -1.73 -17.10
C ARG A 134 6.34 -2.70 -16.15
N LEU A 135 7.19 -2.20 -15.25
CA LEU A 135 7.88 -2.99 -14.23
C LEU A 135 6.89 -3.74 -13.34
N ILE A 136 5.85 -3.06 -12.82
CA ILE A 136 4.78 -3.69 -12.03
C ILE A 136 4.07 -4.78 -12.84
N GLY A 137 3.73 -4.50 -14.11
CA GLY A 137 3.04 -5.45 -14.97
C GLY A 137 3.87 -6.68 -15.35
N GLU A 138 5.18 -6.51 -15.56
CA GLU A 138 6.12 -7.62 -15.75
C GLU A 138 6.23 -8.46 -14.47
N HIS A 139 6.32 -7.80 -13.31
CA HIS A 139 6.37 -8.48 -12.02
C HIS A 139 5.10 -9.30 -11.73
N LEU A 140 3.91 -8.75 -11.95
CA LEU A 140 2.64 -9.47 -11.83
C LEU A 140 2.58 -10.70 -12.76
N ARG A 141 3.12 -10.59 -13.97
CA ARG A 141 3.19 -11.71 -14.91
C ARG A 141 4.12 -12.82 -14.42
N ASP A 142 5.27 -12.45 -13.85
CA ASP A 142 6.23 -13.41 -13.28
C ASP A 142 5.61 -14.16 -12.08
N LEU A 143 4.86 -13.45 -11.22
CA LEU A 143 4.11 -14.05 -10.12
C LEU A 143 3.05 -15.04 -10.62
N ALA A 144 2.22 -14.62 -11.59
CA ALA A 144 1.16 -15.47 -12.15
C ALA A 144 1.69 -16.73 -12.87
N SER A 145 2.92 -16.67 -13.40
CA SER A 145 3.57 -17.80 -14.07
C SER A 145 4.40 -18.68 -13.12
N GLY A 146 4.46 -18.36 -11.82
CA GLY A 146 5.25 -19.09 -10.82
C GLY A 146 6.77 -18.97 -11.02
N THR A 147 7.21 -17.97 -11.78
CA THR A 147 8.63 -17.81 -12.18
C THR A 147 9.47 -17.19 -11.05
N ARG A 148 8.85 -16.46 -10.11
CA ARG A 148 9.45 -16.10 -8.81
C ARG A 148 8.89 -17.00 -7.72
N THR A 149 9.73 -17.83 -7.13
CA THR A 149 9.40 -18.59 -5.91
C THR A 149 9.61 -17.67 -4.71
N PHE A 150 8.68 -17.69 -3.74
CA PHE A 150 8.83 -16.96 -2.47
C PHE A 150 10.19 -17.27 -1.86
N SER A 151 11.10 -16.30 -1.87
CA SER A 151 12.33 -16.40 -1.09
C SER A 151 11.96 -16.16 0.37
N GLU A 152 11.53 -17.20 1.08
CA GLU A 152 11.54 -17.18 2.54
C GLU A 152 12.97 -16.86 2.97
N GLY A 153 13.13 -15.67 3.57
CA GLY A 153 14.36 -15.25 4.19
C GLY A 153 14.77 -16.29 5.24
N SER A 154 15.82 -17.03 4.91
CA SER A 154 16.57 -17.89 5.81
C SER A 154 16.96 -17.10 7.06
N ASN A 155 16.20 -17.27 8.14
CA ASN A 155 16.63 -16.88 9.47
C ASN A 155 17.53 -17.99 10.01
N ASP A 156 18.80 -17.95 9.61
CA ASP A 156 19.88 -18.62 10.31
C ASP A 156 20.89 -17.53 10.71
N ILE A 157 20.88 -17.18 12.00
CA ILE A 157 22.03 -17.02 12.94
C ILE A 157 21.48 -16.71 14.33
#